data_AF-A0A4R1CJL4-F1
#
_entry.id   AF-A0A4R1CJL4-F1
#
_cell.length_a   1.000
_cell.length_b   1.000
_cell.length_c   1.000
_cell.angle_alpha   90.00
_cell.angle_beta   90.00
_cell.angle_gamma   90.00
#
_symmetry.space_group_name_H-M   'P 1'
#
loop_
_entity.id
_entity.type
_entity.pdbx_description
1 polymer ?
#
loop_
_entity_poly.entity_id
_entity_poly.type
_entity_poly.pdbx_seq_one_letter_code
_entity_poly.pdbx_strand_id
1 'polypeptide(L)'
;MPSYAIDSKRQPMTATGIVEPVFEWEETPDGRRRPSETQARNEATGMPLWQVEVLYTQVVFGRRSTATAMVTVDAEEEPKPRDLSPIGFVALRAEVRVNKAGGITEYWNAESVLLPSSSSKPAGAGNPNDKAAA
;
A
#
# COMPACT_ATOMS: atom_id res chain seq x y z
N MET A 1 -11.09 -9.18 -16.00
CA MET A 1 -11.97 -8.37 -15.13
C MET A 1 -11.72 -6.90 -15.41
N PRO A 2 -12.70 -6.02 -15.20
CA PRO A 2 -12.44 -4.60 -15.35
C PRO A 2 -11.48 -4.14 -14.25
N SER A 3 -10.34 -3.61 -14.67
CA SER A 3 -9.36 -2.95 -13.82
C SER A 3 -9.34 -1.48 -14.20
N TYR A 4 -9.48 -0.60 -13.21
CA TYR A 4 -9.58 0.83 -13.42
C TYR A 4 -8.33 1.51 -12.89
N ALA A 5 -7.63 2.26 -13.75
CA ALA A 5 -6.55 3.13 -13.31
C ALA A 5 -7.13 4.31 -12.52
N ILE A 6 -6.55 4.60 -11.37
CA ILE A 6 -7.00 5.62 -10.44
C ILE A 6 -5.86 6.61 -10.22
N ASP A 7 -6.17 7.90 -10.38
CA ASP A 7 -5.26 8.96 -9.98
C ASP A 7 -5.21 9.02 -8.45
N SER A 8 -4.11 8.55 -7.86
CA SER A 8 -3.90 8.53 -6.42
C SER A 8 -3.99 9.91 -5.76
N LYS A 9 -3.78 11.01 -6.51
CA LYS A 9 -3.95 12.37 -5.96
C LYS A 9 -5.43 12.78 -5.86
N ARG A 10 -6.28 12.22 -6.73
CA ARG A 10 -7.72 12.50 -6.76
C ARG A 10 -8.52 11.55 -5.87
N GLN A 11 -7.96 10.39 -5.56
CA GLN A 11 -8.47 9.45 -4.57
C GLN A 11 -7.60 9.53 -3.30
N PRO A 12 -7.82 10.52 -2.41
CA PRO A 12 -6.99 10.68 -1.22
C PRO A 12 -7.14 9.48 -0.29
N MET A 13 -6.00 8.96 0.15
CA MET A 13 -5.89 7.84 1.07
C MET A 13 -5.02 8.23 2.27
N THR A 14 -5.35 7.69 3.44
CA THR A 14 -4.59 7.85 4.67
C THR A 14 -4.06 6.48 5.08
N ALA A 15 -2.75 6.32 5.20
CA ALA A 15 -2.17 5.08 5.72
C ALA A 15 -2.48 4.91 7.20
N THR A 16 -2.77 3.70 7.65
CA THR A 16 -2.96 3.41 9.07
C THR A 16 -1.67 3.07 9.80
N GLY A 17 -0.61 2.74 9.04
CA GLY A 17 0.66 2.21 9.57
C GLY A 17 0.71 0.68 9.56
N ILE A 18 -0.42 0.01 9.29
CA ILE A 18 -0.48 -1.45 9.19
C ILE A 18 0.01 -1.87 7.80
N VAL A 19 1.05 -2.71 7.79
CA VAL A 19 1.62 -3.31 6.60
C VAL A 19 1.80 -4.80 6.84
N GLU A 20 1.32 -5.63 5.91
CA GLU A 20 1.35 -7.09 6.03
C GLU A 20 1.99 -7.72 4.79
N PRO A 21 2.81 -8.78 4.92
CA PRO A 21 3.27 -9.54 3.77
C PRO A 21 2.10 -10.28 3.12
N VAL A 22 2.04 -10.26 1.78
CA VAL A 22 1.11 -11.14 1.05
C VAL A 22 1.72 -12.53 1.01
N PHE A 23 1.03 -13.53 1.54
CA PHE A 23 1.47 -14.93 1.43
C PHE A 23 0.88 -15.61 0.21
N GLU A 24 1.62 -16.58 -0.34
CA GLU A 24 1.11 -17.44 -1.41
C GLU A 24 -0.03 -18.31 -0.89
N TRP A 25 -0.95 -18.67 -1.79
CA TRP A 25 -2.06 -19.56 -1.45
C TRP A 25 -1.78 -20.97 -1.94
N GLU A 26 -1.52 -21.88 -1.01
CA GLU A 26 -1.31 -23.31 -1.27
C GLU A 26 -2.64 -24.06 -1.31
N GLU A 27 -2.75 -25.02 -2.23
CA GLU A 27 -3.83 -26.00 -2.24
C GLU A 27 -3.51 -27.12 -1.26
N THR A 28 -4.42 -27.37 -0.32
CA THR A 28 -4.33 -28.48 0.61
C THR A 28 -4.74 -29.78 -0.09
N PRO A 29 -4.29 -30.96 0.39
CA PRO A 29 -4.74 -32.25 -0.14
C PRO A 29 -6.27 -32.42 -0.17
N ASP A 30 -6.99 -31.66 0.66
CA ASP A 30 -8.45 -31.64 0.75
C ASP A 30 -9.13 -30.70 -0.28
N GLY A 31 -8.36 -30.11 -1.22
CA GLY A 31 -8.85 -29.20 -2.25
C GLY A 31 -9.25 -27.81 -1.74
N ARG A 32 -8.84 -27.43 -0.53
CA ARG A 32 -9.04 -26.08 0.02
C ARG A 32 -7.78 -25.25 -0.17
N ARG A 33 -7.91 -23.92 -0.22
CA ARG A 33 -6.74 -23.03 -0.27
C ARG A 33 -6.46 -22.46 1.12
N ARG A 34 -5.19 -22.44 1.53
CA ARG A 34 -4.72 -21.77 2.75
C ARG A 34 -3.51 -20.87 2.43
N PRO A 35 -3.27 -19.80 3.21
CA PRO A 35 -2.02 -19.06 3.12
C PRO A 35 -0.85 -19.99 3.46
N SER A 36 0.23 -19.92 2.71
CA SER A 36 1.50 -20.56 2.99
C SER A 36 2.35 -19.73 3.96
N GLU A 37 3.51 -20.25 4.33
CA GLU A 37 4.55 -19.49 5.03
C GLU A 37 5.44 -18.69 4.06
N THR A 38 5.25 -18.86 2.74
CA THR A 38 6.06 -18.21 1.70
C THR A 38 5.42 -16.90 1.27
N GLN A 39 6.17 -15.80 1.39
CA GLN A 39 5.72 -14.51 0.90
C GLN A 39 5.63 -14.54 -0.64
N ALA A 40 4.47 -14.13 -1.15
CA ALA A 40 4.21 -14.00 -2.56
C ALA A 40 5.12 -12.93 -3.19
N ARG A 41 5.49 -13.16 -4.44
CA ARG A 41 6.31 -12.24 -5.23
C ARG A 41 5.60 -11.84 -6.51
N ASN A 42 5.86 -10.63 -6.97
CA ASN A 42 5.40 -10.18 -8.27
C ASN A 42 6.12 -10.97 -9.37
N GLU A 43 5.38 -11.61 -10.27
CA GLU A 43 5.95 -12.46 -11.33
C GLU A 43 6.85 -11.68 -12.31
N ALA A 44 6.57 -10.38 -12.53
CA ALA A 44 7.32 -9.56 -13.48
C ALA A 44 8.58 -8.95 -12.86
N THR A 45 8.52 -8.50 -11.61
CA THR A 45 9.64 -7.81 -10.95
C THR A 45 10.44 -8.70 -10.00
N GLY A 46 9.89 -9.84 -9.59
CA GLY A 46 10.47 -10.74 -8.58
C GLY A 46 10.45 -10.18 -7.15
N MET A 47 9.93 -8.96 -6.95
CA MET A 47 9.87 -8.29 -5.66
C MET A 47 8.80 -8.90 -4.75
N PRO A 48 9.01 -8.91 -3.42
CA PRO A 48 7.98 -9.35 -2.48
C PRO A 48 6.76 -8.43 -2.54
N LEU A 49 5.59 -9.04 -2.32
CA LEU A 49 4.32 -8.33 -2.25
C LEU A 49 3.96 -8.00 -0.80
N TRP A 50 3.52 -6.76 -0.60
CA TRP A 50 3.08 -6.19 0.67
C TRP A 50 1.68 -5.62 0.53
N GLN A 51 0.88 -5.70 1.59
CA GLN A 51 -0.40 -5.01 1.70
C GLN A 51 -0.24 -3.83 2.64
N VAL A 52 -0.56 -2.64 2.15
CA VAL A 52 -0.60 -1.42 2.95
C VAL A 52 -2.04 -1.09 3.25
N GLU A 53 -2.40 -1.05 4.53
CA GLU A 53 -3.75 -0.69 4.94
C GLU A 53 -3.95 0.83 4.84
N VAL A 54 -5.06 1.22 4.22
CA VAL A 54 -5.44 2.61 4.02
C VAL A 54 -6.90 2.87 4.37
N LEU A 55 -7.16 4.09 4.82
CA LEU A 55 -8.49 4.67 4.95
C LEU A 55 -8.78 5.56 3.74
N TYR A 56 -9.99 5.49 3.19
CA TYR A 56 -10.45 6.39 2.14
C TYR A 56 -11.93 6.72 2.28
N THR A 57 -12.35 7.81 1.65
CA THR A 57 -13.77 8.15 1.55
C THR A 57 -14.38 7.44 0.35
N GLN A 58 -15.49 6.74 0.58
CA GLN A 58 -16.30 6.15 -0.47
C GLN A 58 -17.69 6.80 -0.53
N VAL A 59 -18.35 6.68 -1.68
CA VAL A 59 -19.75 7.11 -1.87
C VAL A 59 -20.55 5.94 -2.41
N VAL A 60 -21.45 5.42 -1.60
CA VAL A 60 -22.31 4.29 -1.96
C VAL A 60 -23.76 4.71 -1.79
N PHE A 61 -24.55 4.60 -2.87
CA PHE A 61 -25.95 5.07 -2.91
C PHE A 61 -26.13 6.52 -2.41
N GLY A 62 -25.21 7.42 -2.80
CA GLY A 62 -25.23 8.82 -2.43
C GLY A 62 -24.82 9.12 -0.98
N ARG A 63 -24.46 8.10 -0.19
CA ARG A 63 -23.99 8.27 1.19
C ARG A 63 -22.46 8.22 1.24
N ARG A 64 -21.87 9.21 1.91
CA ARG A 64 -20.43 9.26 2.19
C ARG A 64 -20.12 8.46 3.45
N SER A 65 -19.08 7.64 3.40
CA SER A 65 -18.54 6.93 4.56
C SER A 65 -17.03 6.73 4.40
N THR A 66 -16.36 6.46 5.53
CA THR A 66 -14.98 5.98 5.52
C THR A 66 -14.96 4.48 5.27
N ALA A 67 -14.01 4.03 4.47
CA ALA A 67 -13.72 2.62 4.20
C ALA A 67 -12.25 2.32 4.51
N THR A 68 -11.97 1.05 4.78
CA THR A 68 -10.61 0.52 4.88
C THR A 68 -10.35 -0.40 3.70
N ALA A 69 -9.15 -0.35 3.14
CA ALA A 69 -8.70 -1.28 2.10
C ALA A 69 -7.23 -1.66 2.30
N MET A 70 -6.88 -2.84 1.79
CA MET A 70 -5.50 -3.31 1.65
C MET A 70 -5.04 -3.06 0.21
N VAL A 71 -4.05 -2.18 0.02
CA VAL A 71 -3.43 -1.93 -1.29
C VAL A 71 -2.22 -2.83 -1.42
N THR A 72 -2.26 -3.75 -2.39
CA THR A 72 -1.10 -4.61 -2.68
C THR A 72 -0.06 -3.84 -3.49
N VAL A 73 1.18 -3.85 -3.04
CA VAL A 73 2.32 -3.20 -3.69
C VAL A 73 3.52 -4.14 -3.73
N ASP A 74 4.36 -4.01 -4.76
CA ASP A 74 5.67 -4.62 -4.76
C ASP A 74 6.72 -3.66 -4.18
N ALA A 75 7.55 -4.19 -3.27
CA ALA A 75 8.63 -3.45 -2.64
C ALA A 75 9.70 -4.42 -2.10
N GLU A 76 10.98 -4.08 -2.26
CA GLU A 76 12.10 -4.91 -1.77
C GLU A 76 12.09 -5.08 -0.25
N GLU A 77 11.77 -4.01 0.48
CA GLU A 77 11.60 -3.99 1.92
C GLU A 77 10.16 -3.62 2.29
N GLU A 78 9.75 -3.94 3.53
CA GLU A 78 8.47 -3.53 4.09
C GLU A 78 8.28 -2.00 3.97
N PRO A 79 7.23 -1.53 3.26
CA PRO A 79 6.88 -0.12 3.24
C PRO A 79 6.67 0.43 4.66
N LYS A 80 7.20 1.62 4.94
CA LYS A 80 7.06 2.28 6.26
C LYS A 80 6.25 3.57 6.16
N PRO A 81 4.96 3.51 5.81
CA PRO A 81 4.12 4.70 5.82
C PRO A 81 3.98 5.22 7.25
N ARG A 82 3.90 6.54 7.40
CA ARG A 82 3.65 7.14 8.71
C ARG A 82 2.19 6.92 9.11
N ASP A 83 1.98 6.52 10.36
CA ASP A 83 0.65 6.29 10.93
C ASP A 83 -0.27 7.49 10.75
N LEU A 84 -1.50 7.20 10.31
CA LEU A 84 -2.58 8.16 10.12
C LEU A 84 -2.17 9.38 9.29
N SER A 85 -1.34 9.16 8.28
CA SER A 85 -0.84 10.21 7.38
C SER A 85 -1.24 9.99 5.92
N PRO A 86 -1.32 11.05 5.10
CA PRO A 86 -1.59 10.90 3.68
C PRO A 86 -0.57 10.00 2.99
N ILE A 87 -1.05 9.10 2.14
CA ILE A 87 -0.22 8.21 1.32
C ILE A 87 -0.64 8.32 -0.15
N GLY A 88 0.36 8.25 -1.04
CA GLY A 88 0.13 8.13 -2.47
C GLY A 88 0.65 6.79 -3.02
N PHE A 89 0.24 6.47 -4.23
CA PHE A 89 0.62 5.23 -4.92
C PHE A 89 0.96 5.50 -6.39
N VAL A 90 1.95 4.78 -6.92
CA VAL A 90 2.28 4.77 -8.34
C VAL A 90 1.39 3.75 -9.06
N ALA A 91 0.78 4.17 -10.16
CA ALA A 91 -0.08 3.31 -11.00
C ALA A 91 -1.19 2.58 -10.22
N LEU A 92 -1.84 3.29 -9.28
CA LEU A 92 -2.94 2.77 -8.48
C LEU A 92 -4.08 2.25 -9.37
N ARG A 93 -4.56 1.05 -9.07
CA ARG A 93 -5.64 0.38 -9.77
C ARG A 93 -6.61 -0.27 -8.78
N ALA A 94 -7.89 -0.25 -9.13
CA ALA A 94 -8.91 -1.05 -8.47
C ALA A 94 -9.50 -2.05 -9.45
N GLU A 95 -9.53 -3.32 -9.06
CA GLU A 95 -10.35 -4.33 -9.72
C GLU A 95 -11.66 -4.48 -8.97
N VAL A 96 -12.77 -4.50 -9.71
CA VAL A 96 -14.09 -4.61 -9.12
C VAL A 96 -14.70 -5.96 -9.47
N ARG A 97 -15.13 -6.68 -8.44
CA ARG A 97 -15.82 -7.97 -8.57
C ARG A 97 -17.22 -7.87 -7.99
N VAL A 98 -18.19 -8.43 -8.69
CA VAL A 98 -19.54 -8.65 -8.14
C VAL A 98 -19.59 -10.07 -7.63
N ASN A 99 -19.88 -10.24 -6.34
CA ASN A 99 -20.06 -11.55 -5.74
C ASN A 99 -21.43 -12.14 -6.12
N LYS A 100 -21.65 -13.43 -5.84
CA LYS A 100 -22.91 -14.12 -6.17
C LYS A 100 -24.14 -13.51 -5.48
N ALA A 101 -23.97 -12.77 -4.38
CA ALA A 101 -25.03 -12.06 -3.67
C ALA A 101 -25.28 -10.64 -4.20
N GLY A 102 -24.62 -10.24 -5.29
CA GLY A 102 -24.74 -8.89 -5.87
C GLY A 102 -23.94 -7.81 -5.14
N GLY A 103 -23.16 -8.17 -4.13
CA GLY A 103 -22.25 -7.25 -3.44
C GLY A 103 -21.00 -6.96 -4.29
N ILE A 104 -20.43 -5.78 -4.08
CA ILE A 104 -19.19 -5.37 -4.74
C ILE A 104 -18.01 -5.65 -3.82
N THR A 105 -16.95 -6.22 -4.38
CA THR A 105 -15.65 -6.41 -3.73
C THR A 105 -14.58 -5.74 -4.57
N GLU A 106 -13.77 -4.90 -3.94
CA GLU A 106 -12.68 -4.16 -4.56
C GLU A 106 -11.35 -4.82 -4.21
N TYR A 107 -10.46 -4.91 -5.18
CA TYR A 107 -9.08 -5.34 -4.98
C TYR A 107 -8.16 -4.22 -5.45
N TRP A 108 -7.34 -3.71 -4.53
CA TRP A 108 -6.49 -2.56 -4.78
C TRP A 108 -5.05 -3.00 -5.00
N ASN A 109 -4.44 -2.50 -6.08
CA ASN A 109 -3.08 -2.81 -6.46
C ASN A 109 -2.36 -1.53 -6.92
N ALA A 110 -1.06 -1.43 -6.65
CA ALA A 110 -0.21 -0.37 -7.16
C ALA A 110 1.22 -0.90 -7.37
N GLU A 111 2.02 -0.19 -8.13
CA GLU A 111 3.44 -0.57 -8.39
C GLU A 111 4.37 -0.18 -7.24
N SER A 112 4.01 0.84 -6.46
CA SER A 112 4.79 1.27 -5.30
C SER A 112 4.05 2.32 -4.48
N VAL A 113 4.50 2.51 -3.24
CA VAL A 113 4.10 3.63 -2.38
C VAL A 113 4.87 4.90 -2.72
N LEU A 114 4.17 6.03 -2.76
CA LEU A 114 4.76 7.37 -2.78
C LEU A 114 4.91 7.85 -1.34
N LEU A 115 5.95 7.37 -0.67
CA LEU A 115 6.31 7.89 0.65
C LEU A 115 6.94 9.28 0.50
N PRO A 116 6.59 10.25 1.37
CA PRO A 116 7.35 11.48 1.42
C PRO A 116 8.79 11.10 1.75
N SER A 117 9.73 11.41 0.84
CA SER A 117 11.15 11.15 1.06
C SER A 117 11.51 11.66 2.45
N SER A 118 11.97 10.78 3.34
CA SER A 118 12.62 11.22 4.55
C SER A 118 13.79 12.08 4.08
N SER A 119 13.66 13.40 4.21
CA SER A 119 14.75 14.31 3.89
C SER A 119 15.89 13.91 4.81
N SER A 120 16.88 13.21 4.26
CA SER A 120 18.17 13.03 4.87
C SER A 120 18.64 14.43 5.28
N LYS A 121 18.78 14.63 6.58
CA LYS A 121 19.46 15.79 7.16
C LYS A 121 20.74 16.06 6.36
N PRO A 122 21.00 17.26 5.83
CA PRO A 122 22.26 17.51 5.17
C PRO A 122 23.37 17.32 6.20
N ALA A 123 24.23 16.33 5.97
CA ALA A 123 25.47 16.17 6.69
C ALA A 123 26.37 17.36 6.31
N GLY A 124 26.45 18.37 7.19
CA GLY A 124 27.33 19.50 6.98
C GLY A 124 26.79 20.84 7.47
N ALA A 125 26.32 20.92 8.72
CA ALA A 125 26.28 22.19 9.44
C ALA A 125 27.36 22.13 10.52
N GLY A 126 28.60 22.45 10.13
CA GLY A 126 29.69 22.68 11.07
C GLY A 126 29.29 23.80 12.04
N ASN A 127 29.48 23.54 13.32
CA ASN A 127 29.17 24.49 14.39
C ASN A 127 30.10 25.71 14.28
N PRO A 128 29.62 26.96 14.17
CA PRO A 128 30.49 28.13 14.00
C PRO A 128 31.35 28.51 15.21
N ASN A 129 31.30 27.76 16.32
CA ASN A 129 31.90 28.17 17.59
C ASN A 129 33.32 27.62 17.89
N ASP A 130 33.96 26.91 16.96
CA ASP A 130 35.32 26.36 17.19
C ASP A 130 36.49 27.28 16.77
N LYS A 131 36.26 28.60 16.65
CA LYS A 131 37.35 29.59 16.48
C LYS A 131 37.23 30.75 17.46
N ALA A 132 37.52 30.46 18.73
CA ALA A 132 37.93 31.49 19.70
C ALA A 132 38.89 30.89 20.75
N ALA A 133 40.04 30.42 20.28
CA ALA A 133 41.22 30.18 21.13
C ALA A 133 42.48 30.26 20.26
N ALA A 134 42.93 31.49 20.00
CA ALA A 134 44.32 31.82 19.65
C ALA A 134 44.53 33.32 19.90
#